data_AF-A0A413SLP1-F1
#
_entry.id   AF-A0A413SLP1-F1
#
_cell.length_a   1.000
_cell.length_b   1.000
_cell.length_c   1.000
_cell.angle_alpha   90.00
_cell.angle_beta   90.00
_cell.angle_gamma   90.00
#
_symmetry.space_group_name_H-M   'P 1'
#
loop_
_entity.id
_entity.type
_entity.pdbx_description
1 polymer ?
#
loop_
_entity_poly.entity_id
_entity_poly.type
_entity_poly.pdbx_seq_one_letter_code
_entity_poly.pdbx_strand_id
1 'polypeptide(L)'
;METIMNQLFSPELIPDYMHAHPEYGVKRILTYTVYRFLSFAGKDDDTLAAYIKETLFPMEDALDFSLISDYLALDPYFCPIPEEDSFDAFFLYTAISILENAFDEFALGDELAIIDDLILTKYPVLGSVALDDADIRLDALIGSGAEFYAVLYLALTRYPSALGSLLPQFGTAYHDSYQFTGDDTALYDFMDEYFETKNCMLQPFFVELSNTLVDATLGYYKTDLETLLAAEVPGLLSGTASRFAVQKRFGALGLTRLPDHDTCLALLSESFRYAALYELRSNLFDYHLEEDRLVTADNWKDTIRFHFVQYQHIYEQALDGFYAAVLSRKLLRAEFSEELKKLGF
;
A
#
# COMPACT_ATOMS: atom_id res chain seq x y z
N MET A 1 16.66 6.32 -15.79
CA MET A 1 15.20 6.51 -15.86
C MET A 1 14.53 5.15 -16.00
N GLU A 2 14.87 4.34 -17.00
CA GLU A 2 14.44 2.91 -17.09
C GLU A 2 14.67 2.11 -15.79
N THR A 3 15.84 2.26 -15.14
CA THR A 3 16.15 1.52 -13.91
C THR A 3 15.27 1.89 -12.70
N ILE A 4 14.79 3.14 -12.63
CA ILE A 4 13.89 3.59 -11.55
C ILE A 4 12.45 3.17 -11.88
N MET A 5 12.04 3.26 -13.16
CA MET A 5 10.71 2.81 -13.58
C MET A 5 10.53 1.30 -13.43
N ASN A 6 11.58 0.50 -13.67
CA ASN A 6 11.58 -0.94 -13.40
C ASN A 6 11.43 -1.28 -11.90
N GLN A 7 11.82 -0.38 -11.00
CA GLN A 7 11.63 -0.53 -9.55
C GLN A 7 10.20 -0.17 -9.13
N LEU A 8 9.48 0.65 -9.90
CA LEU A 8 8.12 1.07 -9.56
C LEU A 8 7.03 0.13 -10.11
N PHE A 9 7.37 -0.68 -11.12
CA PHE A 9 6.55 -1.79 -11.60
C PHE A 9 7.43 -3.01 -11.89
N SER A 10 7.56 -3.90 -10.89
CA SER A 10 8.24 -5.19 -11.06
C SER A 10 7.27 -6.25 -11.60
N PRO A 11 7.52 -6.83 -12.80
CA PRO A 11 6.68 -7.90 -13.36
C PRO A 11 6.60 -9.15 -12.48
N GLU A 12 7.58 -9.37 -11.61
CA GLU A 12 7.63 -10.54 -10.72
C GLU A 12 6.82 -10.32 -9.44
N LEU A 13 6.55 -9.06 -9.05
CA LEU A 13 5.87 -8.73 -7.81
C LEU A 13 4.46 -9.33 -7.73
N ILE A 14 3.67 -9.24 -8.80
CA ILE A 14 2.29 -9.77 -8.84
C ILE A 14 2.26 -11.29 -8.58
N PRO A 15 2.95 -12.14 -9.36
CA PRO A 15 2.91 -13.58 -9.14
C PRO A 15 3.54 -13.98 -7.80
N ASP A 16 4.63 -13.34 -7.37
CA ASP A 16 5.29 -13.66 -6.10
C ASP A 16 4.38 -13.28 -4.91
N TYR A 17 3.69 -12.15 -4.98
CA TYR A 17 2.73 -11.73 -3.96
C TYR A 17 1.51 -12.67 -3.91
N MET A 18 0.94 -13.05 -5.07
CA MET A 18 -0.17 -14.03 -5.10
C MET A 18 0.24 -15.39 -4.52
N HIS A 19 1.48 -15.82 -4.76
CA HIS A 19 2.00 -17.07 -4.23
C HIS A 19 2.25 -17.01 -2.72
N ALA A 20 2.77 -15.87 -2.24
CA ALA A 20 3.02 -15.61 -0.82
C ALA A 20 1.74 -15.51 0.01
N HIS A 21 0.67 -14.98 -0.57
CA HIS A 21 -0.59 -14.69 0.10
C HIS A 21 -1.75 -15.47 -0.55
N PRO A 22 -1.77 -16.82 -0.47
CA PRO A 22 -2.76 -17.61 -1.20
C PRO A 22 -4.22 -17.38 -0.73
N GLU A 23 -4.41 -16.89 0.49
CA GLU A 23 -5.74 -16.66 1.09
C GLU A 23 -6.41 -15.38 0.58
N TYR A 24 -5.64 -14.34 0.26
CA TYR A 24 -6.20 -13.02 -0.08
C TYR A 24 -5.46 -12.27 -1.19
N GLY A 25 -4.31 -12.77 -1.66
CA GLY A 25 -3.40 -12.04 -2.55
C GLY A 25 -4.03 -11.69 -3.90
N VAL A 26 -4.78 -12.62 -4.50
CA VAL A 26 -5.54 -12.37 -5.73
C VAL A 26 -6.61 -11.32 -5.51
N LYS A 27 -7.40 -11.46 -4.43
CA LYS A 27 -8.45 -10.49 -4.07
C LYS A 27 -7.85 -9.10 -3.87
N ARG A 28 -6.74 -8.99 -3.13
CA ARG A 28 -6.03 -7.74 -2.85
C ARG A 28 -5.61 -7.01 -4.12
N ILE A 29 -4.93 -7.72 -5.03
CA ILE A 29 -4.45 -7.13 -6.29
C ILE A 29 -5.62 -6.68 -7.15
N LEU A 30 -6.67 -7.50 -7.26
CA LEU A 30 -7.87 -7.13 -8.01
C LEU A 30 -8.57 -5.92 -7.39
N THR A 31 -8.77 -5.89 -6.07
CA THR A 31 -9.35 -4.72 -5.38
C THR A 31 -8.55 -3.46 -5.67
N TYR A 32 -7.22 -3.51 -5.55
CA TYR A 32 -6.38 -2.35 -5.85
C TYR A 32 -6.47 -1.94 -7.32
N THR A 33 -6.45 -2.91 -8.22
CA THR A 33 -6.56 -2.68 -9.67
C THR A 33 -7.89 -2.00 -10.02
N VAL A 34 -8.99 -2.48 -9.47
CA VAL A 34 -10.33 -1.89 -9.65
C VAL A 34 -10.39 -0.50 -9.02
N TYR A 35 -9.92 -0.33 -7.79
CA TYR A 35 -9.84 0.99 -7.14
C TYR A 35 -9.09 2.00 -8.02
N ARG A 36 -7.91 1.64 -8.53
CA ARG A 36 -7.11 2.54 -9.34
C ARG A 36 -7.73 2.83 -10.70
N PHE A 37 -8.37 1.84 -11.32
CA PHE A 37 -9.19 2.06 -12.50
C PHE A 37 -10.28 3.11 -12.24
N LEU A 38 -11.06 2.92 -11.16
CA LEU A 38 -12.14 3.84 -10.79
C LEU A 38 -11.63 5.24 -10.45
N SER A 39 -10.52 5.34 -9.71
CA SER A 39 -9.86 6.61 -9.37
C SER A 39 -9.46 7.38 -10.62
N PHE A 40 -8.77 6.76 -11.58
CA PHE A 40 -8.41 7.43 -12.83
C PHE A 40 -9.64 7.77 -13.69
N ALA A 41 -10.57 6.83 -13.84
CA ALA A 41 -11.78 7.07 -14.63
C ALA A 41 -12.67 8.16 -14.03
N GLY A 42 -12.67 8.30 -12.69
CA GLY A 42 -13.42 9.32 -11.96
C GLY A 42 -12.81 10.72 -12.10
N LYS A 43 -11.49 10.83 -12.28
CA LYS A 43 -10.85 12.11 -12.60
C LYS A 43 -11.24 12.65 -13.97
N ASP A 44 -11.52 11.75 -14.91
CA ASP A 44 -11.97 12.09 -16.26
C ASP A 44 -13.50 12.26 -16.36
N ASP A 45 -14.25 11.83 -15.34
CA ASP A 45 -15.72 11.81 -15.33
C ASP A 45 -16.29 12.03 -13.92
N ASP A 46 -16.62 13.30 -13.63
CA ASP A 46 -17.20 13.75 -12.36
C ASP A 46 -18.56 13.09 -12.03
N THR A 47 -19.22 12.42 -12.99
CA THR A 47 -20.50 11.74 -12.78
C THR A 47 -20.36 10.29 -12.34
N LEU A 48 -19.15 9.72 -12.45
CA LEU A 48 -18.90 8.30 -12.21
C LEU A 48 -19.29 7.86 -10.80
N ALA A 49 -18.92 8.63 -9.77
CA ALA A 49 -19.24 8.30 -8.39
C ALA A 49 -20.76 8.24 -8.14
N ALA A 50 -21.52 9.16 -8.72
CA ALA A 50 -22.98 9.16 -8.63
C ALA A 50 -23.60 7.96 -9.37
N TYR A 51 -23.10 7.63 -10.55
CA TYR A 51 -23.54 6.45 -11.31
C TYR A 51 -23.28 5.14 -10.53
N ILE A 52 -22.08 5.00 -9.96
CA ILE A 52 -21.71 3.84 -9.13
C ILE A 52 -22.64 3.74 -7.92
N LYS A 53 -22.89 4.86 -7.23
CA LYS A 53 -23.83 4.92 -6.11
C LYS A 53 -25.23 4.44 -6.51
N GLU A 54 -25.77 4.95 -7.61
CA GLU A 54 -27.11 4.55 -8.10
C GLU A 54 -27.17 3.08 -8.55
N THR A 55 -26.05 2.52 -9.03
CA THR A 55 -26.00 1.16 -9.59
C THR A 55 -25.74 0.10 -8.53
N LEU A 56 -24.76 0.34 -7.65
CA LEU A 56 -24.29 -0.63 -6.65
C LEU A 56 -24.91 -0.40 -5.27
N PHE A 57 -25.23 0.85 -4.94
CA PHE A 57 -25.72 1.21 -3.61
C PHE A 57 -27.06 1.97 -3.66
N PRO A 58 -28.09 1.48 -4.39
CA PRO A 58 -29.33 2.21 -4.61
C PRO A 58 -30.21 2.36 -3.36
N MET A 59 -30.02 1.51 -2.34
CA MET A 59 -30.90 1.43 -1.16
C MET A 59 -30.15 1.62 0.16
N GLU A 60 -28.84 1.85 0.11
CA GLU A 60 -27.98 2.04 1.25
C GLU A 60 -28.03 3.50 1.72
N ASP A 61 -28.35 3.68 3.00
CA ASP A 61 -28.33 4.99 3.68
C ASP A 61 -26.98 5.25 4.40
N ALA A 62 -26.08 4.28 4.42
CA ALA A 62 -24.77 4.41 5.04
C ALA A 62 -23.82 3.29 4.57
N LEU A 63 -22.53 3.62 4.46
CA LEU A 63 -21.47 2.67 4.15
C LEU A 63 -20.49 2.56 5.32
N ASP A 64 -19.92 1.37 5.55
CA ASP A 64 -19.09 1.09 6.73
C ASP A 64 -17.59 1.23 6.47
N PHE A 65 -16.97 2.24 7.10
CA PHE A 65 -15.53 2.48 7.00
C PHE A 65 -14.67 1.30 7.50
N SER A 66 -15.24 0.34 8.25
CA SER A 66 -14.52 -0.87 8.67
C SER A 66 -13.92 -1.63 7.48
N LEU A 67 -14.60 -1.70 6.33
CA LEU A 67 -14.09 -2.39 5.15
C LEU A 67 -12.76 -1.81 4.65
N ILE A 68 -12.66 -0.47 4.59
CA ILE A 68 -11.40 0.21 4.26
C ILE A 68 -10.34 -0.06 5.34
N SER A 69 -10.74 -0.03 6.62
CA SER A 69 -9.81 -0.25 7.74
C SER A 69 -9.20 -1.64 7.72
N ASP A 70 -10.03 -2.66 7.48
CA ASP A 70 -9.63 -4.06 7.42
C ASP A 70 -8.75 -4.32 6.19
N TYR A 71 -9.11 -3.73 5.04
CA TYR A 71 -8.24 -3.72 3.87
C TYR A 71 -6.85 -3.15 4.23
N LEU A 72 -6.77 -1.94 4.79
CA LEU A 72 -5.49 -1.31 5.14
C LEU A 72 -4.72 -2.03 6.25
N ALA A 73 -5.34 -2.96 6.99
CA ALA A 73 -4.69 -3.72 8.05
C ALA A 73 -4.03 -5.02 7.57
N LEU A 74 -4.31 -5.48 6.35
CA LEU A 74 -3.78 -6.74 5.83
C LEU A 74 -2.24 -6.73 5.73
N ASP A 75 -1.70 -5.79 4.95
CA ASP A 75 -0.26 -5.64 4.70
C ASP A 75 0.02 -4.25 4.06
N PRO A 76 1.31 -3.82 3.94
CA PRO A 76 1.65 -2.51 3.40
C PRO A 76 1.65 -2.46 1.85
N TYR A 77 1.48 -3.58 1.15
CA TYR A 77 1.41 -3.60 -0.31
C TYR A 77 0.04 -3.13 -0.82
N PHE A 78 0.05 -2.53 -2.01
CA PHE A 78 -1.16 -2.04 -2.68
C PHE A 78 -1.97 -1.07 -1.80
N CYS A 79 -1.27 -0.24 -1.02
CA CYS A 79 -1.90 0.81 -0.24
C CYS A 79 -2.37 1.96 -1.15
N PRO A 80 -3.61 2.44 -1.01
CA PRO A 80 -4.13 3.56 -1.77
C PRO A 80 -3.44 4.87 -1.37
N ILE A 81 -3.33 5.80 -2.30
CA ILE A 81 -2.88 7.18 -2.06
C ILE A 81 -4.00 8.09 -2.53
N PRO A 82 -5.02 8.34 -1.69
CA PRO A 82 -6.16 9.16 -2.05
C PRO A 82 -5.73 10.59 -2.37
N GLU A 83 -6.28 11.15 -3.44
CA GLU A 83 -6.11 12.57 -3.75
C GLU A 83 -7.12 13.43 -2.97
N GLU A 84 -6.67 14.59 -2.50
CA GLU A 84 -7.54 15.59 -1.88
C GLU A 84 -8.66 16.02 -2.85
N ASP A 85 -9.87 16.22 -2.31
CA ASP A 85 -11.05 16.63 -3.06
C ASP A 85 -11.51 15.63 -4.15
N SER A 86 -11.10 14.37 -4.03
CA SER A 86 -11.53 13.28 -4.92
C SER A 86 -12.69 12.46 -4.35
N PHE A 87 -13.04 11.36 -5.02
CA PHE A 87 -13.92 10.30 -4.51
C PHE A 87 -13.13 9.00 -4.25
N ASP A 88 -11.82 9.10 -4.04
CA ASP A 88 -10.93 7.93 -3.95
C ASP A 88 -11.29 7.01 -2.77
N ALA A 89 -11.73 7.56 -1.64
CA ALA A 89 -12.11 6.71 -0.50
C ALA A 89 -13.38 5.90 -0.83
N PHE A 90 -14.35 6.51 -1.51
CA PHE A 90 -15.56 5.87 -2.01
C PHE A 90 -15.25 4.85 -3.12
N PHE A 91 -14.33 5.15 -4.03
CA PHE A 91 -13.91 4.19 -5.06
C PHE A 91 -13.18 2.99 -4.46
N LEU A 92 -12.35 3.22 -3.44
CA LEU A 92 -11.70 2.14 -2.68
C LEU A 92 -12.74 1.27 -1.99
N TYR A 93 -13.70 1.88 -1.28
CA TYR A 93 -14.81 1.16 -0.66
C TYR A 93 -15.57 0.32 -1.69
N THR A 94 -15.92 0.93 -2.83
CA THR A 94 -16.62 0.26 -3.93
C THR A 94 -15.85 -0.95 -4.43
N ALA A 95 -14.56 -0.80 -4.68
CA ALA A 95 -13.70 -1.90 -5.12
C ALA A 95 -13.64 -3.03 -4.08
N ILE A 96 -13.57 -2.70 -2.77
CA ILE A 96 -13.61 -3.71 -1.71
C ILE A 96 -14.96 -4.44 -1.74
N SER A 97 -16.09 -3.71 -1.76
CA SER A 97 -17.43 -4.32 -1.74
C SER A 97 -17.67 -5.27 -2.91
N ILE A 98 -17.34 -4.86 -4.14
CA ILE A 98 -17.49 -5.71 -5.34
C ILE A 98 -16.69 -7.00 -5.17
N LEU A 99 -15.45 -6.89 -4.67
CA LEU A 99 -14.55 -8.04 -4.58
C LEU A 99 -14.84 -8.94 -3.38
N GLU A 100 -15.37 -8.42 -2.26
CA GLU A 100 -15.86 -9.26 -1.17
C GLU A 100 -17.03 -10.13 -1.63
N ASN A 101 -17.98 -9.55 -2.37
CA ASN A 101 -19.12 -10.29 -2.90
C ASN A 101 -18.72 -11.26 -4.02
N ALA A 102 -17.81 -10.86 -4.92
CA ALA A 102 -17.36 -11.73 -6.02
C ALA A 102 -16.60 -12.99 -5.54
N PHE A 103 -15.98 -12.92 -4.35
CA PHE A 103 -15.27 -14.04 -3.72
C PHE A 103 -16.08 -14.74 -2.62
N ASP A 104 -17.30 -14.28 -2.33
CA ASP A 104 -18.22 -14.97 -1.42
C ASP A 104 -18.84 -16.19 -2.13
N GLU A 105 -18.50 -17.40 -1.66
CA GLU A 105 -19.01 -18.68 -2.19
C GLU A 105 -20.55 -18.78 -2.15
N PHE A 106 -21.21 -17.95 -1.33
CA PHE A 106 -22.67 -17.92 -1.18
C PHE A 106 -23.35 -16.80 -1.98
N ALA A 107 -22.59 -15.86 -2.55
CA ALA A 107 -23.11 -14.79 -3.39
C ALA A 107 -23.15 -15.24 -4.86
N LEU A 108 -24.35 -15.44 -5.38
CA LEU A 108 -24.60 -15.53 -6.82
C LEU A 108 -24.49 -14.12 -7.43
N GLY A 109 -23.27 -13.63 -7.69
CA GLY A 109 -23.06 -12.22 -8.05
C GLY A 109 -22.20 -12.02 -9.28
N ASP A 110 -22.84 -11.64 -10.40
CA ASP A 110 -22.23 -11.12 -11.62
C ASP A 110 -21.65 -9.70 -11.41
N GLU A 111 -21.13 -9.38 -10.22
CA GLU A 111 -20.76 -8.01 -9.83
C GLU A 111 -19.49 -7.54 -10.52
N LEU A 112 -18.61 -8.47 -10.89
CA LEU A 112 -17.50 -8.19 -11.80
C LEU A 112 -18.00 -7.73 -13.19
N ALA A 113 -19.22 -8.10 -13.60
CA ALA A 113 -19.77 -7.64 -14.88
C ALA A 113 -20.02 -6.12 -14.89
N ILE A 114 -20.18 -5.48 -13.73
CA ILE A 114 -20.32 -4.02 -13.65
C ILE A 114 -18.99 -3.35 -13.99
N ILE A 115 -17.88 -3.89 -13.49
CA ILE A 115 -16.54 -3.39 -13.86
C ILE A 115 -16.26 -3.68 -15.34
N ASP A 116 -16.60 -4.88 -15.82
CA ASP A 116 -16.48 -5.21 -17.24
C ASP A 116 -17.30 -4.25 -18.12
N ASP A 117 -18.58 -4.01 -17.80
CA ASP A 117 -19.45 -3.12 -18.56
C ASP A 117 -18.93 -1.67 -18.55
N LEU A 118 -18.44 -1.20 -17.40
CA LEU A 118 -17.86 0.12 -17.27
C LEU A 118 -16.58 0.27 -18.11
N ILE A 119 -15.68 -0.73 -18.06
CA ILE A 119 -14.47 -0.76 -18.89
C ILE A 119 -14.84 -0.75 -20.37
N LEU A 120 -15.77 -1.62 -20.79
CA LEU A 120 -16.13 -1.79 -22.19
C LEU A 120 -16.93 -0.61 -22.75
N THR A 121 -17.69 0.09 -21.90
CA THR A 121 -18.43 1.30 -22.27
C THR A 121 -17.48 2.49 -22.43
N LYS A 122 -16.54 2.69 -21.50
CA LYS A 122 -15.59 3.81 -21.57
C LYS A 122 -14.44 3.57 -22.56
N TYR A 123 -13.98 2.33 -22.67
CA TYR A 123 -12.83 1.92 -23.49
C TYR A 123 -13.20 0.76 -24.43
N PRO A 124 -14.09 0.99 -25.42
CA PRO A 124 -14.64 -0.08 -26.26
C PRO A 124 -13.58 -0.84 -27.09
N VAL A 125 -12.43 -0.21 -27.34
CA VAL A 125 -11.29 -0.86 -28.00
C VAL A 125 -10.83 -2.09 -27.21
N LEU A 126 -10.84 -2.03 -25.88
CA LEU A 126 -10.43 -3.14 -25.01
C LEU A 126 -11.35 -4.36 -25.14
N GLY A 127 -12.62 -4.17 -25.52
CA GLY A 127 -13.56 -5.26 -25.81
C GLY A 127 -13.31 -6.00 -27.11
N SER A 128 -12.54 -5.39 -28.01
CA SER A 128 -12.26 -5.94 -29.35
C SER A 128 -10.86 -6.54 -29.47
N VAL A 129 -10.02 -6.37 -28.45
CA VAL A 129 -8.63 -6.81 -28.44
C VAL A 129 -8.50 -8.11 -27.64
N ALA A 130 -7.80 -9.08 -28.21
CA ALA A 130 -7.40 -10.31 -27.53
C ALA A 130 -6.03 -10.10 -26.90
N LEU A 131 -5.94 -10.13 -25.55
CA LEU A 131 -4.69 -9.90 -24.84
C LEU A 131 -3.73 -11.11 -24.91
N ASP A 132 -4.20 -12.27 -25.33
CA ASP A 132 -3.40 -13.46 -25.60
C ASP A 132 -2.84 -13.53 -27.02
N ASP A 133 -3.06 -12.50 -27.85
CA ASP A 133 -2.42 -12.37 -29.15
C ASP A 133 -0.90 -12.16 -28.99
N ALA A 134 -0.10 -12.96 -29.68
CA ALA A 134 1.36 -12.89 -29.62
C ALA A 134 1.91 -11.55 -30.13
N ASP A 135 1.18 -10.84 -31.00
CA ASP A 135 1.57 -9.55 -31.57
C ASP A 135 1.01 -8.35 -30.78
N ILE A 136 0.37 -8.58 -29.63
CA ILE A 136 -0.19 -7.51 -28.80
C ILE A 136 0.90 -6.51 -28.37
N ARG A 137 0.54 -5.23 -28.38
CA ARG A 137 1.40 -4.12 -27.98
C ARG A 137 0.71 -3.27 -26.92
N LEU A 138 0.99 -3.58 -25.64
CA LEU A 138 0.36 -2.86 -24.53
C LEU A 138 0.73 -1.38 -24.50
N ASP A 139 1.94 -1.01 -24.93
CA ASP A 139 2.40 0.38 -25.03
C ASP A 139 1.62 1.20 -26.07
N ALA A 140 1.02 0.54 -27.07
CA ALA A 140 0.13 1.18 -28.04
C ALA A 140 -1.35 1.18 -27.59
N LEU A 141 -1.73 0.26 -26.70
CA LEU A 141 -3.08 0.12 -26.18
C LEU A 141 -3.34 1.02 -24.96
N ILE A 142 -2.32 1.24 -24.14
CA ILE A 142 -2.39 1.98 -22.88
C ILE A 142 -1.96 3.43 -23.12
N GLY A 143 -2.92 4.35 -23.16
CA GLY A 143 -2.66 5.79 -23.25
C GLY A 143 -2.85 6.55 -21.94
N SER A 144 -3.44 5.92 -20.93
CA SER A 144 -3.82 6.55 -19.66
C SER A 144 -3.72 5.58 -18.47
N GLY A 145 -3.76 6.13 -17.25
CA GLY A 145 -3.81 5.33 -16.03
C GLY A 145 -5.07 4.46 -15.96
N ALA A 146 -6.22 4.96 -16.42
CA ALA A 146 -7.45 4.18 -16.49
C ALA A 146 -7.31 2.99 -17.44
N GLU A 147 -6.75 3.17 -18.63
CA GLU A 147 -6.49 2.08 -19.57
C GLU A 147 -5.46 1.08 -19.01
N PHE A 148 -4.41 1.57 -18.32
CA PHE A 148 -3.42 0.70 -17.69
C PHE A 148 -4.09 -0.28 -16.71
N TYR A 149 -4.89 0.25 -15.77
CA TYR A 149 -5.56 -0.58 -14.78
C TYR A 149 -6.72 -1.40 -15.35
N ALA A 150 -7.40 -0.92 -16.38
CA ALA A 150 -8.41 -1.69 -17.10
C ALA A 150 -7.80 -2.91 -17.83
N VAL A 151 -6.69 -2.73 -18.54
CA VAL A 151 -5.98 -3.82 -19.20
C VAL A 151 -5.41 -4.80 -18.17
N LEU A 152 -4.88 -4.31 -17.04
CA LEU A 152 -4.40 -5.17 -15.96
C LEU A 152 -5.54 -5.99 -15.35
N TYR A 153 -6.69 -5.38 -15.10
CA TYR A 153 -7.88 -6.08 -14.65
C TYR A 153 -8.28 -7.19 -15.62
N LEU A 154 -8.38 -6.90 -16.92
CA LEU A 154 -8.73 -7.90 -17.95
C LEU A 154 -7.68 -9.02 -18.05
N ALA A 155 -6.39 -8.69 -17.92
CA ALA A 155 -5.32 -9.68 -17.91
C ALA A 155 -5.45 -10.64 -16.70
N LEU A 156 -5.78 -10.11 -15.53
CA LEU A 156 -5.95 -10.88 -14.29
C LEU A 156 -7.22 -11.74 -14.30
N THR A 157 -8.32 -11.26 -14.90
CA THR A 157 -9.63 -11.95 -14.84
C THR A 157 -9.93 -12.80 -16.07
N ARG A 158 -9.62 -12.32 -17.27
CA ARG A 158 -9.99 -12.98 -18.55
C ARG A 158 -8.84 -13.71 -19.22
N TYR A 159 -7.60 -13.30 -18.98
CA TYR A 159 -6.41 -13.89 -19.60
C TYR A 159 -5.34 -14.37 -18.60
N PRO A 160 -5.72 -15.08 -17.51
CA PRO A 160 -4.77 -15.46 -16.47
C PRO A 160 -3.62 -16.35 -16.97
N SER A 161 -3.84 -17.14 -18.03
CA SER A 161 -2.80 -17.96 -18.67
C SER A 161 -1.76 -17.14 -19.45
N ALA A 162 -2.12 -15.95 -19.92
CA ALA A 162 -1.23 -15.04 -20.65
C ALA A 162 -0.56 -14.01 -19.73
N LEU A 163 -0.96 -13.94 -18.45
CA LEU A 163 -0.47 -12.96 -17.48
C LEU A 163 1.07 -12.92 -17.43
N GLY A 164 1.73 -14.09 -17.34
CA GLY A 164 3.19 -14.16 -17.27
C GLY A 164 3.92 -13.52 -18.47
N SER A 165 3.33 -13.58 -19.68
CA SER A 165 3.87 -12.91 -20.87
C SER A 165 3.48 -11.43 -20.98
N LEU A 166 2.38 -11.02 -20.35
CA LEU A 166 1.87 -9.65 -20.38
C LEU A 166 2.58 -8.73 -19.38
N LEU A 167 2.90 -9.22 -18.18
CA LEU A 167 3.50 -8.41 -17.11
C LEU A 167 4.78 -7.64 -17.53
N PRO A 168 5.72 -8.21 -18.30
CA PRO A 168 6.86 -7.45 -18.79
C PRO A 168 6.48 -6.28 -19.72
N GLN A 169 5.40 -6.41 -20.49
CA GLN A 169 4.92 -5.32 -21.37
C GLN A 169 4.28 -4.19 -20.58
N PHE A 170 3.61 -4.48 -19.44
CA PHE A 170 3.13 -3.45 -18.53
C PHE A 170 4.26 -2.57 -18.00
N GLY A 171 5.42 -3.14 -17.69
CA GLY A 171 6.59 -2.37 -17.29
C GLY A 171 7.05 -1.35 -18.35
N THR A 172 6.85 -1.67 -19.64
CA THR A 172 7.15 -0.74 -20.75
C THR A 172 6.10 0.36 -20.89
N ALA A 173 4.83 0.07 -20.59
CA ALA A 173 3.72 1.01 -20.65
C ALA A 173 3.54 1.81 -19.34
N TYR A 174 4.31 1.50 -18.30
CA TYR A 174 4.18 2.11 -16.98
C TYR A 174 4.62 3.58 -16.97
N HIS A 175 3.97 4.38 -16.12
CA HIS A 175 4.36 5.75 -15.84
C HIS A 175 4.25 5.99 -14.32
N ASP A 176 5.15 6.77 -13.75
CA ASP A 176 5.23 6.98 -12.30
C ASP A 176 3.92 7.52 -11.70
N SER A 177 3.17 8.31 -12.47
CA SER A 177 1.85 8.80 -12.07
C SER A 177 0.80 7.70 -11.90
N TYR A 178 1.02 6.51 -12.48
CA TYR A 178 0.15 5.36 -12.29
C TYR A 178 0.35 4.72 -10.92
N GLN A 179 1.46 4.99 -10.22
CA GLN A 179 1.69 4.62 -8.81
C GLN A 179 1.30 3.16 -8.50
N PHE A 180 1.94 2.18 -9.13
CA PHE A 180 1.51 0.78 -8.96
C PHE A 180 1.70 0.25 -7.53
N THR A 181 2.72 0.73 -6.84
CA THR A 181 3.04 0.37 -5.45
C THR A 181 3.33 1.61 -4.61
N GLY A 182 3.32 1.45 -3.28
CA GLY A 182 3.70 2.52 -2.35
C GLY A 182 5.22 2.76 -2.33
N ASP A 183 5.63 3.94 -1.88
CA ASP A 183 7.04 4.39 -1.81
C ASP A 183 7.96 3.43 -1.05
N ASP A 184 7.40 2.60 -0.16
CA ASP A 184 8.12 1.59 0.62
C ASP A 184 8.66 0.44 -0.24
N THR A 185 8.11 0.22 -1.43
CA THR A 185 8.63 -0.80 -2.35
C THR A 185 10.05 -0.54 -2.79
N ALA A 186 10.48 0.72 -2.90
CA ALA A 186 11.87 1.04 -3.20
C ALA A 186 12.84 0.62 -2.07
N LEU A 187 12.38 0.59 -0.81
CA LEU A 187 13.17 0.08 0.31
C LEU A 187 13.30 -1.44 0.22
N TYR A 188 12.19 -2.15 0.03
CA TYR A 188 12.20 -3.61 0.00
C TYR A 188 12.86 -4.18 -1.26
N ASP A 189 12.67 -3.55 -2.42
CA ASP A 189 13.37 -3.91 -3.66
C ASP A 189 14.88 -3.75 -3.51
N PHE A 190 15.33 -2.67 -2.86
CA PHE A 190 16.75 -2.50 -2.55
C PHE A 190 17.25 -3.64 -1.66
N MET A 191 16.46 -4.05 -0.65
CA MET A 191 16.85 -5.12 0.27
C MET A 191 16.88 -6.48 -0.43
N ASP A 192 15.93 -6.75 -1.33
CA ASP A 192 15.92 -7.92 -2.19
C ASP A 192 17.17 -7.99 -3.08
N GLU A 193 17.48 -6.90 -3.78
CA GLU A 193 18.68 -6.81 -4.62
C GLU A 193 19.95 -6.99 -3.79
N TYR A 194 20.04 -6.32 -2.64
CA TYR A 194 21.22 -6.32 -1.79
C TYR A 194 21.50 -7.69 -1.16
N PHE A 195 20.47 -8.36 -0.65
CA PHE A 195 20.60 -9.68 -0.03
C PHE A 195 20.51 -10.84 -1.03
N GLU A 196 20.43 -10.54 -2.33
CA GLU A 196 20.22 -11.51 -3.41
C GLU A 196 19.04 -12.46 -3.11
N THR A 197 17.96 -11.88 -2.60
CA THR A 197 16.76 -12.61 -2.19
C THR A 197 15.52 -12.04 -2.89
N LYS A 198 14.40 -12.76 -2.77
CA LYS A 198 13.09 -12.29 -3.24
C LYS A 198 12.14 -12.19 -2.07
N ASN A 199 11.40 -11.08 -2.02
CA ASN A 199 10.45 -10.77 -0.97
C ASN A 199 11.08 -10.95 0.42
N CYS A 200 12.08 -10.14 0.73
CA CYS A 200 12.89 -10.20 1.94
C CYS A 200 12.01 -10.24 3.19
N MET A 201 10.84 -9.58 3.17
CA MET A 201 9.88 -9.59 4.28
C MET A 201 9.37 -10.98 4.67
N LEU A 202 9.39 -11.96 3.76
CA LEU A 202 9.02 -13.35 4.07
C LEU A 202 10.22 -14.21 4.48
N GLN A 203 11.44 -13.70 4.33
CA GLN A 203 12.64 -14.44 4.65
C GLN A 203 12.87 -14.45 6.17
N PRO A 204 13.01 -15.62 6.82
CA PRO A 204 13.16 -15.70 8.27
C PRO A 204 14.33 -14.88 8.81
N PHE A 205 15.46 -14.83 8.08
CA PHE A 205 16.63 -14.07 8.50
C PHE A 205 16.37 -12.56 8.52
N PHE A 206 15.58 -12.06 7.58
CA PHE A 206 15.31 -10.63 7.43
C PHE A 206 14.33 -10.14 8.49
N VAL A 207 13.32 -10.97 8.81
CA VAL A 207 12.44 -10.77 9.96
C VAL A 207 13.22 -10.77 11.27
N GLU A 208 14.19 -11.69 11.42
CA GLU A 208 15.05 -11.72 12.61
C GLU A 208 15.96 -10.49 12.71
N LEU A 209 16.57 -10.07 11.59
CA LEU A 209 17.41 -8.88 11.48
C LEU A 209 16.64 -7.61 11.88
N SER A 210 15.45 -7.39 11.29
CA SER A 210 14.63 -6.21 11.57
C SER A 210 14.17 -6.17 13.03
N ASN A 211 13.71 -7.29 13.58
CA ASN A 211 13.31 -7.37 14.98
C ASN A 211 14.50 -7.12 15.92
N THR A 212 15.70 -7.62 15.58
CA THR A 212 16.90 -7.39 16.39
C THR A 212 17.27 -5.90 16.44
N LEU A 213 17.13 -5.18 15.32
CA LEU A 213 17.36 -3.72 15.27
C LEU A 213 16.34 -2.96 16.12
N VAL A 214 15.07 -3.36 16.06
CA VAL A 214 14.00 -2.78 16.87
C VAL A 214 14.27 -3.02 18.37
N ASP A 215 14.56 -4.26 18.76
CA ASP A 215 14.84 -4.63 20.14
C ASP A 215 16.07 -3.89 20.69
N ALA A 216 17.14 -3.76 19.89
CA ALA A 216 18.31 -2.99 20.26
C ALA A 216 17.99 -1.50 20.47
N THR A 217 17.18 -0.92 19.59
CA THR A 217 16.72 0.47 19.69
C THR A 217 15.90 0.68 20.96
N LEU A 218 14.87 -0.13 21.18
CA LEU A 218 14.00 -0.05 22.35
C LEU A 218 14.79 -0.28 23.65
N GLY A 219 15.71 -1.25 23.64
CA GLY A 219 16.62 -1.53 24.75
C GLY A 219 17.56 -0.37 25.09
N TYR A 220 18.05 0.36 24.09
CA TYR A 220 18.84 1.58 24.31
C TYR A 220 18.04 2.65 25.07
N TYR A 221 16.76 2.83 24.72
CA TYR A 221 15.84 3.73 25.41
C TYR A 221 15.25 3.14 26.71
N LYS A 222 15.56 1.88 27.04
CA LYS A 222 15.04 1.14 28.20
C LYS A 222 13.52 1.12 28.25
N THR A 223 12.91 0.93 27.08
CA THR A 223 11.45 0.93 26.89
C THR A 223 11.06 -0.28 26.04
N ASP A 224 9.77 -0.46 25.84
CA ASP A 224 9.17 -1.43 24.93
C ASP A 224 7.95 -0.82 24.25
N LEU A 225 7.42 -1.46 23.21
CA LEU A 225 6.31 -0.93 22.42
C LEU A 225 5.05 -0.67 23.27
N GLU A 226 4.79 -1.54 24.25
CA GLU A 226 3.66 -1.44 25.17
C GLU A 226 3.75 -0.20 26.07
N THR A 227 4.90 -0.01 26.69
CA THR A 227 5.22 1.14 27.55
C THR A 227 5.19 2.43 26.75
N LEU A 228 5.75 2.43 25.54
CA LEU A 228 5.70 3.55 24.62
C LEU A 228 4.28 3.96 24.29
N LEU A 229 3.46 3.00 23.88
CA LEU A 229 2.07 3.25 23.51
C LEU A 229 1.23 3.75 24.70
N ALA A 230 1.45 3.19 25.89
CA ALA A 230 0.66 3.53 27.08
C ALA A 230 1.04 4.86 27.72
N ALA A 231 2.32 5.25 27.69
CA ALA A 231 2.83 6.38 28.45
C ALA A 231 3.47 7.48 27.59
N GLU A 232 4.37 7.13 26.70
CA GLU A 232 5.21 8.10 25.99
C GLU A 232 4.49 8.74 24.81
N VAL A 233 3.80 7.94 24.00
CA VAL A 233 2.99 8.41 22.88
C VAL A 233 1.95 9.44 23.35
N PRO A 234 1.09 9.19 24.36
CA PRO A 234 0.17 10.20 24.87
C PRO A 234 0.85 11.50 25.31
N GLY A 235 2.03 11.40 25.92
CA GLY A 235 2.85 12.55 26.32
C GLY A 235 3.35 13.37 25.13
N LEU A 236 3.80 12.71 24.06
CA LEU A 236 4.26 13.35 22.82
C LEU A 236 3.14 14.03 22.04
N LEU A 237 1.90 13.55 22.17
CA LEU A 237 0.71 14.08 21.51
C LEU A 237 0.08 15.26 22.26
N SER A 238 0.23 15.29 23.58
CA SER A 238 -0.44 16.25 24.46
C SER A 238 0.48 17.39 24.93
N GLY A 239 -0.13 18.50 25.37
CA GLY A 239 0.60 19.62 25.98
C GLY A 239 1.30 20.59 25.01
N THR A 240 1.92 21.62 25.60
CA THR A 240 2.65 22.70 24.91
C THR A 240 4.09 22.34 24.54
N ALA A 241 4.63 21.26 25.12
CA ALA A 241 5.94 20.69 24.82
C ALA A 241 5.87 19.49 23.86
N SER A 242 4.70 19.21 23.28
CA SER A 242 4.53 18.20 22.23
C SER A 242 5.46 18.49 21.05
N ARG A 243 6.09 17.46 20.48
CA ARG A 243 6.87 17.59 19.23
C ARG A 243 6.02 18.10 18.05
N PHE A 244 4.71 17.87 18.11
CA PHE A 244 3.74 18.33 17.11
C PHE A 244 3.06 19.66 17.50
N ALA A 245 3.58 20.38 18.50
CA ALA A 245 2.98 21.64 18.95
C ALA A 245 2.87 22.69 17.82
N VAL A 246 3.79 22.67 16.84
CA VAL A 246 3.73 23.55 15.67
C VAL A 246 2.52 23.24 14.79
N GLN A 247 2.20 21.96 14.57
CA GLN A 247 1.04 21.56 13.76
C GLN A 247 -0.27 22.08 14.34
N LYS A 248 -0.36 22.29 15.67
CA LYS A 248 -1.54 22.88 16.32
C LYS A 248 -1.89 24.27 15.79
N ARG A 249 -0.91 25.04 15.26
CA ARG A 249 -1.16 26.34 14.64
C ARG A 249 -1.91 26.26 13.31
N PHE A 250 -1.85 25.10 12.65
CA PHE A 250 -2.49 24.84 11.37
C PHE A 250 -3.76 23.99 11.51
N GLY A 251 -4.29 23.86 12.74
CA GLY A 251 -5.54 23.13 12.99
C GLY A 251 -5.37 21.63 13.22
N ALA A 252 -4.23 21.20 13.82
CA ALA A 252 -3.96 19.78 14.09
C ALA A 252 -5.17 19.01 14.66
N LEU A 253 -5.48 17.88 14.03
CA LEU A 253 -6.48 16.96 14.53
C LEU A 253 -6.06 16.43 15.90
N GLY A 254 -6.96 16.57 16.87
CA GLY A 254 -6.77 15.95 18.16
C GLY A 254 -6.71 14.43 18.02
N LEU A 255 -5.61 13.82 18.44
CA LEU A 255 -5.58 12.38 18.72
C LEU A 255 -6.26 12.06 20.05
N THR A 256 -7.46 12.61 20.26
CA THR A 256 -8.27 12.44 21.48
C THR A 256 -8.67 10.99 21.74
N ARG A 257 -8.63 10.16 20.70
CA ARG A 257 -8.74 8.70 20.75
C ARG A 257 -7.77 8.14 19.73
N LEU A 258 -6.79 7.40 20.21
CA LEU A 258 -6.07 6.44 19.38
C LEU A 258 -7.07 5.35 18.93
N PRO A 259 -6.79 4.63 17.83
CA PRO A 259 -7.45 3.35 17.54
C PRO A 259 -7.42 2.41 18.76
N ASP A 260 -8.06 1.25 18.65
CA ASP A 260 -7.90 0.22 19.68
C ASP A 260 -6.41 -0.11 19.91
N HIS A 261 -6.13 -0.66 21.09
CA HIS A 261 -4.78 -0.89 21.55
C HIS A 261 -3.97 -1.79 20.60
N ASP A 262 -4.57 -2.89 20.14
CA ASP A 262 -3.90 -3.87 19.28
C ASP A 262 -3.54 -3.27 17.93
N THR A 263 -4.46 -2.52 17.31
CA THR A 263 -4.20 -1.77 16.07
C THR A 263 -3.05 -0.78 16.25
N CYS A 264 -3.03 -0.04 17.36
CA CYS A 264 -1.95 0.92 17.60
C CYS A 264 -0.61 0.23 17.83
N LEU A 265 -0.59 -0.89 18.53
CA LEU A 265 0.62 -1.65 18.80
C LEU A 265 1.19 -2.22 17.49
N ALA A 266 0.33 -2.75 16.62
CA ALA A 266 0.71 -3.21 15.29
C ALA A 266 1.31 -2.07 14.43
N LEU A 267 0.63 -0.93 14.35
CA LEU A 267 1.12 0.25 13.62
C LEU A 267 2.46 0.75 14.17
N LEU A 268 2.62 0.77 15.49
CA LEU A 268 3.85 1.20 16.13
C LEU A 268 4.99 0.21 15.83
N SER A 269 4.72 -1.09 15.94
CA SER A 269 5.67 -2.16 15.59
C SER A 269 6.17 -2.02 14.14
N GLU A 270 5.25 -1.87 13.19
CA GLU A 270 5.60 -1.71 11.77
C GLU A 270 6.36 -0.41 11.50
N SER A 271 5.99 0.69 12.18
CA SER A 271 6.74 1.96 12.07
C SER A 271 8.18 1.82 12.55
N PHE A 272 8.42 1.05 13.62
CA PHE A 272 9.76 0.76 14.13
C PHE A 272 10.56 -0.13 13.18
N ARG A 273 9.95 -1.18 12.62
CA ARG A 273 10.60 -2.05 11.62
C ARG A 273 11.00 -1.26 10.39
N TYR A 274 10.08 -0.46 9.86
CA TYR A 274 10.34 0.39 8.70
C TYR A 274 11.50 1.36 8.95
N ALA A 275 11.46 2.10 10.05
CA ALA A 275 12.51 3.05 10.40
C ALA A 275 13.87 2.36 10.61
N ALA A 276 13.88 1.17 11.22
CA ALA A 276 15.09 0.38 11.40
C ALA A 276 15.71 -0.08 10.08
N LEU A 277 14.88 -0.56 9.15
CA LEU A 277 15.34 -1.00 7.82
C LEU A 277 15.79 0.18 6.96
N TYR A 278 15.12 1.32 7.07
CA TYR A 278 15.51 2.55 6.38
C TYR A 278 16.86 3.07 6.89
N GLU A 279 17.06 3.08 8.20
CA GLU A 279 18.34 3.44 8.82
C GLU A 279 19.43 2.44 8.42
N LEU A 280 19.14 1.13 8.42
CA LEU A 280 20.07 0.12 7.94
C LEU A 280 20.49 0.42 6.50
N ARG A 281 19.52 0.53 5.58
CA ARG A 281 19.76 0.86 4.16
C ARG A 281 20.70 2.04 3.99
N SER A 282 20.44 3.11 4.72
CA SER A 282 21.16 4.38 4.60
C SER A 282 22.64 4.25 4.99
N ASN A 283 22.97 3.28 5.85
CA ASN A 283 24.33 3.09 6.36
C ASN A 283 25.05 1.87 5.75
N LEU A 284 24.37 0.95 5.04
CA LEU A 284 24.95 -0.29 4.46
C LEU A 284 26.24 -0.05 3.66
N PHE A 285 26.32 1.06 2.94
CA PHE A 285 27.53 1.43 2.19
C PHE A 285 28.71 1.78 3.11
N ASP A 286 28.48 2.57 4.15
CA ASP A 286 29.52 2.95 5.11
C ASP A 286 30.02 1.72 5.90
N TYR A 287 29.12 0.80 6.26
CA TYR A 287 29.50 -0.50 6.85
C TYR A 287 30.51 -1.26 5.98
N HIS A 288 30.28 -1.32 4.67
CA HIS A 288 31.17 -2.03 3.75
C HIS A 288 32.53 -1.38 3.65
N LEU A 289 32.56 -0.04 3.62
CA LEU A 289 33.81 0.71 3.53
C LEU A 289 34.66 0.56 4.79
N GLU A 290 34.04 0.55 5.97
CA GLU A 290 34.77 0.53 7.24
C GLU A 290 35.17 -0.88 7.69
N GLU A 291 34.31 -1.88 7.49
CA GLU A 291 34.58 -3.25 7.97
C GLU A 291 35.26 -4.15 6.92
N ASP A 292 35.41 -3.69 5.67
CA ASP A 292 35.95 -4.46 4.52
C ASP A 292 35.26 -5.83 4.37
N ARG A 293 33.95 -5.87 4.68
CA ARG A 293 33.12 -7.07 4.71
C ARG A 293 31.71 -6.76 4.23
N LEU A 294 31.19 -7.62 3.36
CA LEU A 294 29.79 -7.57 2.94
C LEU A 294 28.90 -8.20 4.01
N VAL A 295 27.83 -7.49 4.37
CA VAL A 295 26.73 -8.03 5.18
C VAL A 295 25.87 -8.95 4.30
N THR A 296 25.64 -10.17 4.75
CA THR A 296 24.82 -11.19 4.07
C THR A 296 23.84 -11.85 5.04
N ALA A 297 22.90 -12.64 4.51
CA ALA A 297 21.95 -13.41 5.30
C ALA A 297 22.63 -14.36 6.33
N ASP A 298 23.84 -14.85 6.03
CA ASP A 298 24.55 -15.81 6.88
C ASP A 298 25.45 -15.15 7.95
N ASN A 299 25.88 -13.90 7.73
CA ASN A 299 26.92 -13.29 8.54
C ASN A 299 26.49 -12.02 9.30
N TRP A 300 25.25 -11.55 9.09
CA TRP A 300 24.81 -10.24 9.60
C TRP A 300 24.95 -10.11 11.12
N LYS A 301 24.75 -11.19 11.88
CA LYS A 301 24.86 -11.19 13.35
C LYS A 301 26.28 -10.87 13.85
N ASP A 302 27.28 -11.33 13.11
CA ASP A 302 28.70 -11.15 13.46
C ASP A 302 29.30 -9.91 12.79
N THR A 303 28.63 -9.37 11.76
CA THR A 303 29.15 -8.31 10.89
C THR A 303 28.51 -6.96 11.18
N ILE A 304 27.19 -6.91 11.41
CA ILE A 304 26.50 -5.67 11.76
C ILE A 304 26.86 -5.32 13.19
N ARG A 305 27.63 -4.24 13.36
CA ARG A 305 27.84 -3.64 14.66
C ARG A 305 26.80 -2.55 14.87
N PHE A 306 25.80 -2.82 15.71
CA PHE A 306 24.66 -1.94 15.89
C PHE A 306 24.97 -0.52 16.42
N HIS A 307 26.22 -0.19 16.78
CA HIS A 307 26.60 1.18 17.14
C HIS A 307 26.74 2.13 15.92
N PHE A 308 26.82 1.58 14.72
CA PHE A 308 26.71 2.33 13.46
C PHE A 308 25.25 2.61 13.08
N VAL A 309 24.29 1.95 13.75
CA VAL A 309 22.88 2.28 13.62
C VAL A 309 22.57 3.44 14.55
N GLN A 310 22.00 4.52 14.03
CA GLN A 310 21.60 5.63 14.87
C GLN A 310 20.23 5.35 15.47
N TYR A 311 20.21 4.72 16.66
CA TYR A 311 18.97 4.38 17.38
C TYR A 311 18.04 5.58 17.59
N GLN A 312 18.60 6.79 17.70
CA GLN A 312 17.81 8.00 17.79
C GLN A 312 17.01 8.27 16.52
N HIS A 313 17.60 8.10 15.34
CA HIS A 313 16.89 8.26 14.07
C HIS A 313 15.75 7.25 13.94
N ILE A 314 16.02 5.97 14.26
CA ILE A 314 14.98 4.93 14.25
C ILE A 314 13.83 5.33 15.16
N TYR A 315 14.14 5.71 16.41
CA TYR A 315 13.14 6.04 17.41
C TYR A 315 12.28 7.25 17.01
N GLU A 316 12.91 8.33 16.57
CA GLU A 316 12.21 9.56 16.16
C GLU A 316 11.36 9.32 14.90
N GLN A 317 11.93 8.70 13.87
CA GLN A 317 11.24 8.38 12.62
C GLN A 317 10.08 7.42 12.84
N ALA A 318 10.26 6.36 13.64
CA ALA A 318 9.20 5.40 13.95
C ALA A 318 8.02 6.08 14.65
N LEU A 319 8.30 6.91 15.64
CA LEU A 319 7.24 7.63 16.34
C LEU A 319 6.56 8.65 15.42
N ASP A 320 7.30 9.38 14.58
CA ASP A 320 6.72 10.34 13.63
C ASP A 320 5.86 9.63 12.58
N GLY A 321 6.33 8.51 12.05
CA GLY A 321 5.58 7.63 11.14
C GLY A 321 4.30 7.09 11.77
N PHE A 322 4.36 6.60 13.01
CA PHE A 322 3.19 6.18 13.76
C PHE A 322 2.14 7.30 13.87
N TYR A 323 2.57 8.53 14.19
CA TYR A 323 1.67 9.66 14.27
C TYR A 323 1.03 10.00 12.92
N ALA A 324 1.84 10.05 11.86
CA ALA A 324 1.37 10.31 10.51
C ALA A 324 0.36 9.25 10.06
N ALA A 325 0.59 7.97 10.36
CA ALA A 325 -0.33 6.88 10.04
C ALA A 325 -1.68 7.01 10.76
N VAL A 326 -1.66 7.28 12.08
CA VAL A 326 -2.90 7.49 12.85
C VAL A 326 -3.67 8.71 12.35
N LEU A 327 -2.97 9.80 12.02
CA LEU A 327 -3.58 11.01 11.48
C LEU A 327 -4.19 10.75 10.09
N SER A 328 -3.47 10.07 9.22
CA SER A 328 -3.91 9.74 7.86
C SER A 328 -5.17 8.88 7.88
N ARG A 329 -5.24 7.86 8.77
CA ARG A 329 -6.48 7.07 8.95
C ARG A 329 -7.67 7.91 9.40
N LYS A 330 -7.47 8.93 10.24
CA LYS A 330 -8.55 9.84 10.64
C LYS A 330 -9.00 10.75 9.52
N LEU A 331 -8.06 11.29 8.75
CA LEU A 331 -8.35 12.13 7.59
C LEU A 331 -9.12 11.34 6.55
N LEU A 332 -8.65 10.14 6.21
CA LEU A 332 -9.32 9.25 5.26
C LEU A 332 -10.76 8.92 5.69
N ARG A 333 -10.99 8.65 6.98
CA ARG A 333 -12.36 8.43 7.49
C ARG A 333 -13.24 9.67 7.36
N ALA A 334 -12.68 10.85 7.61
CA ALA A 334 -13.41 12.11 7.49
C ALA A 334 -13.73 12.41 6.02
N GLU A 335 -12.78 12.22 5.12
CA GLU A 335 -12.93 12.37 3.68
C GLU A 335 -13.99 11.42 3.13
N PHE A 336 -13.90 10.13 3.46
CA PHE A 336 -14.96 9.17 3.15
C PHE A 336 -16.33 9.65 3.63
N SER A 337 -16.44 10.14 4.86
CA SER A 337 -17.71 10.64 5.40
C SER A 337 -18.24 11.87 4.63
N GLU A 338 -17.36 12.74 4.13
CA GLU A 338 -17.75 13.90 3.32
C GLU A 338 -18.15 13.48 1.89
N GLU A 339 -17.42 12.55 1.28
CA GLU A 339 -17.76 11.96 -0.01
C GLU A 339 -19.15 11.32 0.02
N LEU A 340 -19.47 10.55 1.06
CA LEU A 340 -20.79 9.95 1.23
C LEU A 340 -21.91 11.00 1.29
N LYS A 341 -21.68 12.11 2.01
CA LYS A 341 -22.65 13.23 2.05
C LYS A 341 -22.84 13.87 0.68
N LYS A 342 -21.77 14.06 -0.10
CA LYS A 342 -21.85 14.61 -1.46
C LYS A 342 -22.69 13.71 -2.37
N LEU A 343 -22.63 12.39 -2.18
CA LEU A 343 -23.40 11.39 -2.92
C LEU A 343 -24.82 11.20 -2.39
N GLY A 344 -25.19 11.84 -1.28
CA GLY A 344 -26.51 11.73 -0.66
C GLY A 344 -26.79 10.35 -0.10
N PHE A 345 -25.79 9.76 0.56
CA PHE A 345 -26.01 8.70 1.55
C PHE A 345 -26.61 9.29 2.83
#